data_AF-A0A0F9PMC2-F1
#
_entry.id   AF-A0A0F9PMC2-F1
#
_cell.length_a   1.000
_cell.length_b   1.000
_cell.length_c   1.000
_cell.angle_alpha   90.00
_cell.angle_beta   90.00
_cell.angle_gamma   90.00
#
_symmetry.space_group_name_H-M   'P 1'
#
loop_
_entity.id
_entity.type
_entity.pdbx_description
1 polymer ?
#
loop_
_entity_poly.entity_id
_entity_poly.type
_entity_poly.pdbx_seq_one_letter_code
_entity_poly.pdbx_strand_id
1 'polypeptide(L)'
;MIEPVIKPESKTIKQLLGDVKYSIDYYQREYKWKEAHIQELIDDLDSKFELYYDKTHERKNVNKYGRYFLGTIILTKEGGINYIIDGQQRLTSFTLLLIYLRNLQIELRHVEKVDVNQLIYSEDFGEKSYNIKDPYDSDREECIDALYRNKDYDPIGKSESVNNMIDRYRDIEKSFPDSRKDKSLPYFIDWYLQKVHVVQITTYSKDEAYTIFETTNDRGLRLSQTEMLKGYVLTKIDNEKDREEANKFWKRRIQKLKELDNKDSDLKFFHAWFRAKYAQTIRIGKKGSTNKDFERIASESHKWVRENDEKWGLKKSNNFKEFILKNFDKFSQIYLDLWNYAENFREEYEYIYYNALNHFTLQYPLILASIKLTDDKETIKKKIQIISAYIDILIARRIAKRRTLAYSSIKYTMFNLMKEIRDLSLIELAAEINKKIDDMEENFDDILNFSLRNRNKFKVRYLLARITYCIEKETGLKSNFEDYISYKIKDPFEIEHIWANKYERYKDDFSNEREFEEYRDRLGGLLLLPKSFNQSYGKDPYKDKLVHYFSQNLLAKSLHERCYERNPSFLKFKNRNAIPFKAHPQFKKDDLDIRQKLYRKICEYIWDPSRIDKILADK
;
A
#
# COMPACT_ATOMS: atom_id res chain seq x y z
N MET A 1 -29.62 -25.46 -35.69
CA MET A 1 -28.46 -26.01 -34.96
C MET A 1 -27.94 -24.90 -34.08
N ILE A 2 -27.90 -25.10 -32.76
CA ILE A 2 -27.32 -24.13 -31.84
C ILE A 2 -25.80 -24.27 -31.99
N GLU A 3 -25.12 -23.24 -32.49
CA GLU A 3 -23.66 -23.24 -32.53
C GLU A 3 -23.12 -23.39 -31.10
N PRO A 4 -22.11 -24.25 -30.88
CA PRO A 4 -21.56 -24.45 -29.55
C PRO A 4 -20.94 -23.14 -29.04
N VAL A 5 -21.24 -22.79 -27.79
CA VAL A 5 -20.76 -21.57 -27.09
C VAL A 5 -19.23 -21.48 -27.04
N ILE A 6 -18.52 -22.61 -27.20
CA ILE A 6 -17.06 -22.68 -27.13
C ILE A 6 -16.53 -23.80 -28.03
N LYS A 7 -15.39 -23.56 -28.70
CA LYS A 7 -14.73 -24.55 -29.56
C LYS A 7 -13.33 -24.92 -29.03
N PRO A 8 -13.18 -26.05 -28.32
CA PRO A 8 -11.88 -26.54 -27.87
C PRO A 8 -11.16 -27.32 -28.98
N GLU A 9 -9.89 -27.00 -29.23
CA GLU A 9 -9.03 -27.66 -30.20
C GLU A 9 -7.67 -28.00 -29.56
N SER A 10 -7.26 -29.27 -29.63
CA SER A 10 -5.92 -29.67 -29.19
C SER A 10 -4.89 -29.38 -30.27
N LYS A 11 -3.94 -28.49 -30.00
CA LYS A 11 -2.86 -28.10 -30.91
C LYS A 11 -1.49 -28.48 -30.36
N THR A 12 -0.57 -28.90 -31.22
CA THR A 12 0.85 -29.00 -30.82
C THR A 12 1.47 -27.61 -30.70
N ILE A 13 2.64 -27.47 -30.06
CA ILE A 13 3.37 -26.19 -30.04
C ILE A 13 3.63 -25.67 -31.46
N LYS A 14 3.97 -26.56 -32.40
CA LYS A 14 4.14 -26.21 -33.82
C LYS A 14 2.86 -25.63 -34.43
N GLN A 15 1.71 -26.26 -34.20
CA GLN A 15 0.41 -25.79 -34.73
C GLN A 15 -0.11 -24.53 -34.02
N LEU A 16 0.28 -24.35 -32.75
CA LEU A 16 -0.13 -23.21 -31.94
C LEU A 16 0.62 -21.95 -32.36
N LEU A 17 1.93 -22.03 -32.62
CA LEU A 17 2.79 -20.87 -32.87
C LEU A 17 3.19 -20.69 -34.34
N GLY A 18 3.07 -21.72 -35.19
CA GLY A 18 3.43 -21.64 -36.60
C GLY A 18 2.34 -20.98 -37.45
N ASP A 19 2.71 -19.93 -38.18
CA ASP A 19 1.83 -19.15 -39.06
C ASP A 19 0.56 -18.60 -38.39
N VAL A 20 0.62 -18.36 -37.07
CA VAL A 20 -0.48 -17.76 -36.30
C VAL A 20 0.00 -16.49 -35.61
N LYS A 21 -0.78 -15.42 -35.78
CA LYS A 21 -0.60 -14.16 -35.06
C LYS A 21 -1.54 -14.06 -33.87
N TYR A 22 -0.96 -13.64 -32.75
CA TYR A 22 -1.64 -13.32 -31.51
C TYR A 22 -1.44 -11.86 -31.15
N SER A 23 -2.47 -11.26 -30.56
CA SER A 23 -2.40 -9.94 -29.97
C SER A 23 -2.76 -9.98 -28.49
N ILE A 24 -1.99 -9.29 -27.66
CA ILE A 24 -2.29 -9.07 -26.26
C ILE A 24 -3.23 -7.87 -26.19
N ASP A 25 -4.39 -8.04 -25.55
CA ASP A 25 -5.37 -6.96 -25.39
C ASP A 25 -5.08 -6.11 -24.13
N TYR A 26 -5.58 -4.87 -24.08
CA TYR A 26 -5.21 -3.87 -23.05
C TYR A 26 -5.58 -4.26 -21.60
N TYR A 27 -6.57 -5.13 -21.42
CA TYR A 27 -7.02 -5.64 -20.12
C TYR A 27 -6.17 -6.81 -19.62
N GLN A 28 -5.34 -7.42 -20.47
CA GLN A 28 -4.42 -8.45 -20.03
C GLN A 28 -3.38 -7.87 -19.07
N ARG A 29 -2.96 -8.68 -18.09
CA ARG A 29 -1.91 -8.27 -17.16
C ARG A 29 -0.54 -8.34 -17.81
N GLU A 30 0.42 -7.67 -17.20
CA GLU A 30 1.82 -7.79 -17.59
C GLU A 30 2.35 -9.20 -17.32
N TYR A 31 3.46 -9.57 -17.98
CA TYR A 31 4.12 -10.84 -17.72
C TYR A 31 4.68 -10.87 -16.29
N LYS A 32 4.31 -11.89 -15.51
CA LYS A 32 4.53 -12.01 -14.05
C LYS A 32 4.97 -13.40 -13.60
N TRP A 33 5.25 -14.33 -14.53
CA TRP A 33 5.88 -15.59 -14.15
C TRP A 33 7.22 -15.32 -13.45
N LYS A 34 7.52 -16.14 -12.44
CA LYS A 34 8.71 -16.08 -11.58
C LYS A 34 9.60 -17.28 -11.89
N GLU A 35 10.84 -17.27 -11.38
CA GLU A 35 11.83 -18.35 -11.54
C GLU A 35 11.20 -19.74 -11.31
N ALA A 36 10.46 -19.92 -10.21
CA ALA A 36 9.81 -21.19 -9.87
C ALA A 36 8.89 -21.75 -10.98
N HIS A 37 8.14 -20.88 -11.68
CA HIS A 37 7.25 -21.35 -12.77
C HIS A 37 8.04 -21.77 -14.02
N ILE A 38 9.18 -21.12 -14.29
CA ILE A 38 10.07 -21.52 -15.38
C ILE A 38 10.78 -22.82 -15.04
N GLN A 39 11.30 -22.95 -13.82
CA GLN A 39 11.92 -24.19 -13.35
C GLN A 39 10.94 -25.36 -13.47
N GLU A 40 9.72 -25.21 -12.97
CA GLU A 40 8.67 -26.23 -13.09
C GLU A 40 8.37 -26.60 -14.55
N LEU A 41 8.25 -25.60 -15.45
CA LEU A 41 8.02 -25.84 -16.88
C LEU A 41 9.17 -26.66 -17.50
N ILE A 42 10.42 -26.30 -17.22
CA ILE A 42 11.60 -26.96 -17.79
C ILE A 42 11.75 -28.38 -17.22
N ASP A 43 11.61 -28.54 -15.90
CA ASP A 43 11.70 -29.84 -15.21
C ASP A 43 10.64 -30.81 -15.73
N ASP A 44 9.41 -30.36 -15.92
CA ASP A 44 8.33 -31.17 -16.47
C ASP A 44 8.62 -31.59 -17.91
N LEU A 45 9.06 -30.66 -18.75
CA LEU A 45 9.38 -30.97 -20.14
C LEU A 45 10.52 -31.98 -20.25
N ASP A 46 11.60 -31.78 -19.48
CA ASP A 46 12.76 -32.68 -19.49
C ASP A 46 12.37 -34.06 -18.96
N SER A 47 11.72 -34.11 -17.79
CA SER A 47 11.30 -35.36 -17.16
C SER A 47 10.38 -36.18 -18.07
N LYS A 48 9.51 -35.54 -18.85
CA LYS A 48 8.63 -36.25 -19.79
C LYS A 48 9.33 -36.70 -21.06
N PHE A 49 10.28 -35.94 -21.56
CA PHE A 49 11.10 -36.34 -22.70
C PHE A 49 11.96 -37.57 -22.35
N GLU A 50 12.56 -37.60 -21.17
CA GLU A 50 13.44 -38.68 -20.72
C GLU A 50 12.76 -40.04 -20.61
N LEU A 51 11.45 -40.08 -20.38
CA LEU A 51 10.70 -41.34 -20.35
C LEU A 51 10.72 -42.08 -21.70
N TYR A 52 11.02 -41.40 -22.79
CA TYR A 52 10.98 -41.94 -24.15
C TYR A 52 12.33 -41.86 -24.88
N TYR A 53 13.24 -40.99 -24.44
CA TYR A 53 14.51 -40.80 -25.11
C TYR A 53 15.44 -41.99 -24.87
N ASP A 54 16.00 -42.53 -25.96
CA ASP A 54 17.04 -43.55 -25.94
C ASP A 54 18.12 -43.17 -26.96
N LYS A 55 19.39 -43.32 -26.59
CA LYS A 55 20.53 -42.96 -27.44
C LYS A 55 20.63 -43.81 -28.71
N THR A 56 19.98 -44.97 -28.74
CA THR A 56 19.89 -45.86 -29.91
C THR A 56 18.79 -45.47 -30.89
N HIS A 57 17.88 -44.56 -30.51
CA HIS A 57 16.81 -44.10 -31.39
C HIS A 57 17.35 -43.21 -32.51
N GLU A 58 16.83 -43.40 -33.73
CA GLU A 58 17.01 -42.43 -34.80
C GLU A 58 16.03 -41.26 -34.62
N ARG A 59 16.35 -40.08 -35.17
CA ARG A 59 15.53 -38.87 -35.00
C ARG A 59 14.06 -39.03 -35.39
N LYS A 60 13.77 -39.83 -36.42
CA LYS A 60 12.39 -40.16 -36.85
C LYS A 60 11.57 -40.92 -35.80
N ASN A 61 12.23 -41.60 -34.85
CA ASN A 61 11.57 -42.34 -33.77
C ASN A 61 10.86 -41.41 -32.78
N VAL A 62 11.20 -40.10 -32.75
CA VAL A 62 10.47 -39.09 -31.96
C VAL A 62 8.97 -39.09 -32.28
N ASN A 63 8.57 -39.48 -33.50
CA ASN A 63 7.14 -39.60 -33.84
C ASN A 63 6.40 -40.68 -33.01
N LYS A 64 7.12 -41.63 -32.41
CA LYS A 64 6.55 -42.66 -31.54
C LYS A 64 6.54 -42.29 -30.06
N TYR A 65 7.15 -41.16 -29.68
CA TYR A 65 7.23 -40.74 -28.29
C TYR A 65 5.85 -40.31 -27.76
N GLY A 66 5.67 -40.40 -26.44
CA GLY A 66 4.44 -40.02 -25.78
C GLY A 66 4.15 -38.52 -25.88
N ARG A 67 2.86 -38.19 -25.74
CA ARG A 67 2.36 -36.81 -25.75
C ARG A 67 2.35 -36.23 -24.34
N TYR A 68 2.60 -34.93 -24.23
CA TYR A 68 2.50 -34.18 -22.98
C TYR A 68 1.56 -32.99 -23.15
N PHE A 69 0.86 -32.60 -22.08
CA PHE A 69 -0.17 -31.56 -22.10
C PHE A 69 0.24 -30.38 -21.22
N LEU A 70 0.31 -29.18 -21.82
CA LEU A 70 0.75 -27.93 -21.18
C LEU A 70 -0.39 -26.96 -20.89
N GLY A 71 -1.60 -27.47 -20.67
CA GLY A 71 -2.75 -26.68 -20.25
C GLY A 71 -3.55 -26.07 -21.40
N THR A 72 -4.22 -24.95 -21.11
CA THR A 72 -5.18 -24.29 -22.00
C THR A 72 -4.77 -22.87 -22.33
N ILE A 73 -5.22 -22.39 -23.51
CA ILE A 73 -5.16 -20.98 -23.94
C ILE A 73 -6.55 -20.60 -24.41
N ILE A 74 -7.02 -19.42 -23.99
CA ILE A 74 -8.32 -18.89 -24.40
C ILE A 74 -8.10 -17.69 -25.31
N LEU A 75 -8.80 -17.66 -26.44
CA LEU A 75 -8.70 -16.65 -27.47
C LEU A 75 -10.07 -16.07 -27.84
N THR A 76 -10.07 -14.83 -28.29
CA THR A 76 -11.21 -14.22 -29.01
C THR A 76 -10.76 -13.84 -30.40
N LYS A 77 -11.56 -14.16 -31.42
CA LYS A 77 -11.24 -13.82 -32.81
C LYS A 77 -12.03 -12.58 -33.21
N GLU A 78 -11.33 -11.47 -33.47
CA GLU A 78 -11.94 -10.22 -33.94
C GLU A 78 -11.15 -9.65 -35.12
N GLY A 79 -11.85 -9.29 -36.20
CA GLY A 79 -11.21 -8.68 -37.38
C GLY A 79 -10.11 -9.54 -38.02
N GLY A 80 -10.15 -10.87 -37.82
CA GLY A 80 -9.09 -11.80 -38.27
C GLY A 80 -7.90 -11.94 -37.32
N ILE A 81 -7.85 -11.17 -36.23
CA ILE A 81 -6.80 -11.20 -35.21
C ILE A 81 -7.21 -12.13 -34.05
N ASN A 82 -6.27 -12.92 -33.53
CA ASN A 82 -6.49 -13.74 -32.34
C ASN A 82 -6.04 -12.97 -31.09
N TYR A 83 -6.98 -12.46 -30.31
CA TYR A 83 -6.69 -11.82 -29.02
C TYR A 83 -6.54 -12.84 -27.91
N ILE A 84 -5.45 -12.76 -27.15
CA ILE A 84 -5.20 -13.65 -26.01
C ILE A 84 -6.02 -13.17 -24.81
N ILE A 85 -6.85 -14.08 -24.29
CA ILE A 85 -7.73 -13.84 -23.13
C ILE A 85 -7.17 -14.51 -21.88
N ASP A 86 -6.66 -15.74 -22.03
CA ASP A 86 -5.93 -16.46 -20.99
C ASP A 86 -4.80 -17.28 -21.62
N GLY A 87 -3.74 -17.52 -20.87
CA GLY A 87 -2.56 -18.25 -21.34
C GLY A 87 -1.45 -17.36 -21.90
N GLN A 88 -1.57 -16.03 -21.81
CA GLN A 88 -0.52 -15.06 -22.20
C GLN A 88 0.83 -15.36 -21.55
N GLN A 89 0.82 -15.73 -20.26
CA GLN A 89 2.04 -16.05 -19.51
C GLN A 89 2.74 -17.27 -20.13
N ARG A 90 1.99 -18.36 -20.34
CA ARG A 90 2.49 -19.59 -20.98
C ARG A 90 3.01 -19.32 -22.39
N LEU A 91 2.22 -18.64 -23.22
CA LEU A 91 2.61 -18.29 -24.58
C LEU A 91 3.92 -17.49 -24.61
N THR A 92 4.06 -16.51 -23.73
CA THR A 92 5.30 -15.73 -23.61
C THR A 92 6.47 -16.62 -23.19
N SER A 93 6.31 -17.48 -22.19
CA SER A 93 7.36 -18.42 -21.76
C SER A 93 7.72 -19.45 -22.83
N PHE A 94 6.76 -19.94 -23.61
CA PHE A 94 7.01 -20.85 -24.74
C PHE A 94 7.83 -20.15 -25.82
N THR A 95 7.53 -18.89 -26.13
CA THR A 95 8.32 -18.08 -27.05
C THR A 95 9.74 -17.85 -26.52
N LEU A 96 9.91 -17.51 -25.23
CA LEU A 96 11.24 -17.35 -24.63
C LEU A 96 12.06 -18.65 -24.68
N LEU A 97 11.44 -19.81 -24.41
CA LEU A 97 12.08 -21.12 -24.55
C LEU A 97 12.49 -21.41 -26.00
N LEU A 98 11.64 -21.10 -26.98
CA LEU A 98 11.99 -21.25 -28.40
C LEU A 98 13.17 -20.37 -28.81
N ILE A 99 13.24 -19.13 -28.31
CA ILE A 99 14.37 -18.22 -28.55
C ILE A 99 15.64 -18.81 -27.94
N TYR A 100 15.58 -19.30 -26.70
CA TYR A 100 16.71 -19.95 -26.04
C TYR A 100 17.20 -21.18 -26.83
N LEU A 101 16.30 -22.09 -27.20
CA LEU A 101 16.62 -23.30 -27.97
C LEU A 101 17.23 -22.97 -29.34
N ARG A 102 16.77 -21.89 -29.98
CA ARG A 102 17.37 -21.38 -31.22
C ARG A 102 18.82 -20.93 -31.00
N ASN A 103 19.05 -20.12 -29.98
CA ASN A 103 20.37 -19.57 -29.68
C ASN A 103 21.35 -20.67 -29.26
N LEU A 104 20.90 -21.64 -28.46
CA LEU A 104 21.67 -22.83 -28.08
C LEU A 104 22.10 -23.66 -29.29
N GLN A 105 21.23 -23.86 -30.28
CA GLN A 105 21.60 -24.55 -31.54
C GLN A 105 22.63 -23.79 -32.37
N ILE A 106 22.74 -22.47 -32.23
CA ILE A 106 23.77 -21.65 -32.92
C ILE A 106 25.12 -21.81 -32.22
N GLU A 107 25.11 -21.88 -30.89
CA GLU A 107 26.28 -22.10 -30.06
C GLU A 107 26.86 -23.51 -30.25
N LEU A 108 25.99 -24.53 -30.25
CA LEU A 108 26.37 -25.93 -30.44
C LEU A 108 26.61 -26.24 -31.94
N ARG A 109 27.81 -25.96 -32.44
CA ARG A 109 28.17 -26.16 -33.87
C ARG A 109 28.06 -27.61 -34.39
N HIS A 110 27.96 -28.59 -33.50
CA HIS A 110 28.00 -30.03 -33.83
C HIS A 110 26.65 -30.73 -33.76
N VAL A 111 25.56 -30.02 -33.46
CA VAL A 111 24.20 -30.59 -33.46
C VAL A 111 23.46 -30.27 -34.74
N GLU A 112 22.61 -31.19 -35.19
CA GLU A 112 21.68 -30.91 -36.29
C GLU A 112 20.71 -29.79 -35.90
N LYS A 113 20.39 -28.90 -36.84
CA LYS A 113 19.49 -27.78 -36.57
C LYS A 113 18.04 -28.15 -36.87
N VAL A 114 17.13 -27.68 -36.03
CA VAL A 114 15.68 -27.71 -36.21
C VAL A 114 15.22 -26.27 -36.44
N ASP A 115 14.50 -26.03 -37.54
CA ASP A 115 13.99 -24.69 -37.81
C ASP A 115 12.81 -24.36 -36.88
N VAL A 116 13.00 -23.32 -36.09
CA VAL A 116 12.01 -22.78 -35.14
C VAL A 116 11.65 -21.32 -35.44
N ASN A 117 12.23 -20.72 -36.47
CA ASN A 117 12.12 -19.27 -36.69
C ASN A 117 10.66 -18.84 -36.95
N GLN A 118 9.93 -19.61 -37.76
CA GLN A 118 8.51 -19.38 -38.09
C GLN A 118 7.57 -19.46 -36.88
N LEU A 119 8.04 -20.03 -35.76
CA LEU A 119 7.29 -20.12 -34.49
C LEU A 119 7.49 -18.88 -33.61
N ILE A 120 8.51 -18.07 -33.91
CA ILE A 120 8.87 -16.85 -33.17
C ILE A 120 8.35 -15.62 -33.92
N TYR A 121 8.57 -15.58 -35.23
CA TYR A 121 8.14 -14.49 -36.11
C TYR A 121 7.63 -15.04 -37.45
N SER A 122 6.90 -14.19 -38.18
CA SER A 122 6.56 -14.38 -39.59
C SER A 122 7.20 -13.26 -40.38
N GLU A 123 7.55 -13.52 -41.63
CA GLU A 123 8.13 -12.55 -42.55
C GLU A 123 7.22 -12.44 -43.77
N ASP A 124 6.76 -11.23 -44.06
CA ASP A 124 5.95 -10.93 -45.24
C ASP A 124 6.50 -9.68 -45.91
N PHE A 125 6.65 -9.72 -47.24
CA PHE A 125 7.29 -8.66 -48.04
C PHE A 125 8.64 -8.15 -47.50
N GLY A 126 9.43 -9.01 -46.83
CA GLY A 126 10.72 -8.66 -46.23
C GLY A 126 10.64 -7.97 -44.86
N GLU A 127 9.44 -7.81 -44.30
CA GLU A 127 9.23 -7.26 -42.97
C GLU A 127 8.98 -8.38 -41.94
N LYS A 128 9.79 -8.39 -40.88
CA LYS A 128 9.64 -9.34 -39.77
C LYS A 128 8.62 -8.83 -38.76
N SER A 129 7.68 -9.69 -38.41
CA SER A 129 6.68 -9.44 -37.37
C SER A 129 6.68 -10.60 -36.37
N TYR A 130 6.80 -10.34 -35.07
CA TYR A 130 6.72 -11.39 -34.04
C TYR A 130 5.31 -12.00 -33.95
N ASN A 131 5.21 -13.26 -33.53
CA ASN A 131 3.94 -13.98 -33.51
C ASN A 131 3.03 -13.57 -32.34
N ILE A 132 3.58 -12.99 -31.28
CA ILE A 132 2.81 -12.42 -30.16
C ILE A 132 3.10 -10.93 -30.08
N LYS A 133 2.12 -10.12 -30.48
CA LYS A 133 2.18 -8.66 -30.48
C LYS A 133 1.53 -8.08 -29.24
N ASP A 134 2.16 -7.09 -28.61
CA ASP A 134 1.50 -6.22 -27.62
C ASP A 134 1.44 -4.80 -28.18
N PRO A 135 0.31 -4.40 -28.80
CA PRO A 135 0.16 -3.06 -29.36
C PRO A 135 0.32 -1.94 -28.32
N TYR A 136 0.25 -2.26 -27.03
CA TYR A 136 0.24 -1.30 -25.93
C TYR A 136 1.56 -1.27 -25.14
N ASP A 137 2.55 -2.08 -25.53
CA ASP A 137 3.88 -2.15 -24.91
C ASP A 137 4.95 -2.37 -26.00
N SER A 138 5.44 -1.28 -26.59
CA SER A 138 6.48 -1.32 -27.63
C SER A 138 7.81 -1.87 -27.11
N ASP A 139 8.12 -1.67 -25.82
CA ASP A 139 9.36 -2.18 -25.21
C ASP A 139 9.41 -3.72 -25.23
N ARG A 140 8.24 -4.38 -25.21
CA ARG A 140 8.14 -5.84 -25.30
C ARG A 140 8.68 -6.39 -26.61
N GLU A 141 8.38 -5.75 -27.74
CA GLU A 141 8.87 -6.18 -29.05
C GLU A 141 10.38 -5.98 -29.18
N GLU A 142 10.89 -4.84 -28.70
CA GLU A 142 12.33 -4.56 -28.64
C GLU A 142 13.08 -5.61 -27.80
N CYS A 143 12.52 -5.99 -26.65
CA CYS A 143 13.08 -7.03 -25.79
C CYS A 143 13.15 -8.39 -26.50
N ILE A 144 12.06 -8.82 -27.16
CA ILE A 144 12.05 -10.08 -27.92
C ILE A 144 13.08 -10.06 -29.05
N ASP A 145 13.19 -8.94 -29.77
CA ASP A 145 14.19 -8.80 -30.85
C ASP A 145 15.62 -8.87 -30.35
N ALA A 146 15.92 -8.23 -29.23
CA ALA A 146 17.25 -8.30 -28.61
C ALA A 146 17.60 -9.73 -28.18
N LEU A 147 16.67 -10.44 -27.51
CA LEU A 147 16.86 -11.85 -27.12
C LEU A 147 17.02 -12.77 -28.34
N TYR A 148 16.20 -12.57 -29.38
CA TYR A 148 16.30 -13.34 -30.63
C TYR A 148 17.65 -13.15 -31.34
N ARG A 149 18.21 -11.94 -31.29
CA ARG A 149 19.52 -11.61 -31.85
C ARG A 149 20.69 -11.95 -30.91
N ASN A 150 20.41 -12.53 -29.74
CA ASN A 150 21.38 -12.82 -28.69
C ASN A 150 22.21 -11.59 -28.30
N LYS A 151 21.55 -10.43 -28.13
CA LYS A 151 22.14 -9.18 -27.68
C LYS A 151 21.72 -8.89 -26.25
N ASP A 152 22.63 -8.25 -25.49
CA ASP A 152 22.27 -7.70 -24.19
C ASP A 152 21.19 -6.63 -24.36
N TYR A 153 20.20 -6.66 -23.47
CA TYR A 153 19.13 -5.68 -23.39
C TYR A 153 19.05 -5.18 -21.94
N ASP A 154 19.10 -3.87 -21.76
CA ASP A 154 19.03 -3.24 -20.44
C ASP A 154 17.55 -3.03 -20.02
N PRO A 155 17.05 -3.73 -18.99
CA PRO A 155 15.69 -3.54 -18.48
C PRO A 155 15.48 -2.21 -17.73
N ILE A 156 16.53 -1.44 -17.42
CA ILE A 156 16.39 -0.27 -16.55
C ILE A 156 15.40 0.75 -17.14
N GLY A 157 14.36 1.07 -16.36
CA GLY A 157 13.31 2.02 -16.75
C GLY A 157 12.22 1.46 -17.67
N LYS A 158 12.23 0.16 -17.96
CA LYS A 158 11.23 -0.54 -18.80
C LYS A 158 10.07 -1.11 -17.99
N SER A 159 9.04 -1.63 -18.68
CA SER A 159 7.83 -2.19 -18.05
C SER A 159 8.13 -3.40 -17.15
N GLU A 160 7.26 -3.68 -16.17
CA GLU A 160 7.38 -4.87 -15.30
C GLU A 160 7.42 -6.16 -16.14
N SER A 161 6.68 -6.17 -17.25
CA SER A 161 6.66 -7.26 -18.23
C SER A 161 8.04 -7.52 -18.83
N VAL A 162 8.73 -6.47 -19.31
CA VAL A 162 10.05 -6.57 -19.95
C VAL A 162 11.10 -7.06 -18.95
N ASN A 163 11.10 -6.50 -17.74
CA ASN A 163 12.03 -6.92 -16.67
C ASN A 163 11.86 -8.42 -16.38
N ASN A 164 10.61 -8.86 -16.20
CA ASN A 164 10.32 -10.27 -15.98
C ASN A 164 10.70 -11.14 -17.19
N MET A 165 10.52 -10.69 -18.44
CA MET A 165 10.88 -11.49 -19.62
C MET A 165 12.38 -11.77 -19.69
N ILE A 166 13.22 -10.77 -19.39
CA ILE A 166 14.68 -10.93 -19.36
C ILE A 166 15.09 -11.87 -18.23
N ASP A 167 14.55 -11.67 -17.03
CA ASP A 167 14.86 -12.55 -15.90
C ASP A 167 14.42 -13.99 -16.17
N ARG A 168 13.22 -14.19 -16.75
CA ARG A 168 12.75 -15.53 -17.10
C ARG A 168 13.55 -16.18 -18.22
N TYR A 169 14.11 -15.40 -19.16
CA TYR A 169 15.04 -15.92 -20.17
C TYR A 169 16.35 -16.43 -19.53
N ARG A 170 16.91 -15.66 -18.58
CA ARG A 170 18.08 -16.09 -17.78
C ARG A 170 17.78 -17.32 -16.92
N ASP A 171 16.58 -17.37 -16.35
CA ASP A 171 16.14 -18.55 -15.59
C ASP A 171 16.04 -19.78 -16.51
N ILE A 172 15.55 -19.66 -17.74
CA ILE A 172 15.59 -20.77 -18.72
C ILE A 172 17.03 -21.22 -18.97
N GLU A 173 17.96 -20.29 -19.22
CA GLU A 173 19.37 -20.61 -19.46
C GLU A 173 20.02 -21.35 -18.29
N LYS A 174 19.72 -20.92 -17.06
CA LYS A 174 20.20 -21.54 -15.82
C LYS A 174 19.58 -22.90 -15.55
N SER A 175 18.28 -23.05 -15.81
CA SER A 175 17.51 -24.25 -15.49
C SER A 175 17.57 -25.33 -16.58
N PHE A 176 17.92 -24.97 -17.82
CA PHE A 176 17.92 -25.93 -18.92
C PHE A 176 19.01 -26.99 -18.74
N PRO A 177 18.66 -28.30 -18.77
CA PRO A 177 19.56 -29.38 -18.39
C PRO A 177 20.77 -29.50 -19.32
N ASP A 178 21.97 -29.54 -18.73
CA ASP A 178 23.23 -29.70 -19.47
C ASP A 178 23.29 -31.03 -20.24
N SER A 179 22.61 -32.08 -19.76
CA SER A 179 22.46 -33.35 -20.46
C SER A 179 21.72 -33.24 -21.80
N ARG A 180 21.00 -32.14 -22.04
CA ARG A 180 20.34 -31.86 -23.33
C ARG A 180 21.16 -30.97 -24.25
N LYS A 181 22.31 -30.44 -23.79
CA LYS A 181 23.21 -29.61 -24.61
C LYS A 181 24.16 -30.47 -25.45
N ASP A 182 23.66 -31.59 -25.96
CA ASP A 182 24.41 -32.58 -26.73
C ASP A 182 23.62 -33.05 -27.97
N LYS A 183 23.94 -34.23 -28.50
CA LYS A 183 23.25 -34.81 -29.68
C LYS A 183 21.75 -35.10 -29.44
N SER A 184 21.26 -35.06 -28.21
CA SER A 184 19.84 -35.21 -27.87
C SER A 184 19.02 -33.94 -28.13
N LEU A 185 19.64 -32.76 -28.24
CA LEU A 185 18.93 -31.48 -28.41
C LEU A 185 17.92 -31.48 -29.58
N PRO A 186 18.25 -31.97 -30.79
CA PRO A 186 17.32 -31.95 -31.91
C PRO A 186 16.11 -32.86 -31.68
N TYR A 187 16.30 -33.96 -30.93
CA TYR A 187 15.23 -34.88 -30.54
C TYR A 187 14.27 -34.22 -29.55
N PHE A 188 14.83 -33.50 -28.57
CA PHE A 188 14.05 -32.73 -27.61
C PHE A 188 13.23 -31.64 -28.31
N ILE A 189 13.83 -30.89 -29.23
CA ILE A 189 13.12 -29.83 -29.97
C ILE A 189 12.00 -30.44 -30.83
N ASP A 190 12.26 -31.51 -31.59
CA ASP A 190 11.21 -32.15 -32.39
C ASP A 190 10.06 -32.68 -31.51
N TRP A 191 10.39 -33.26 -30.36
CA TRP A 191 9.40 -33.72 -29.39
C TRP A 191 8.58 -32.55 -28.83
N TYR A 192 9.23 -31.48 -28.38
CA TYR A 192 8.59 -30.27 -27.89
C TYR A 192 7.63 -29.68 -28.93
N LEU A 193 8.04 -29.63 -30.20
CA LEU A 193 7.22 -29.05 -31.26
C LEU A 193 6.02 -29.92 -31.67
N GLN A 194 6.18 -31.24 -31.66
CA GLN A 194 5.22 -32.18 -32.29
C GLN A 194 4.43 -33.04 -31.31
N LYS A 195 4.89 -33.17 -30.06
CA LYS A 195 4.31 -34.07 -29.04
C LYS A 195 3.83 -33.34 -27.79
N VAL A 196 4.22 -32.08 -27.59
CA VAL A 196 3.66 -31.23 -26.54
C VAL A 196 2.42 -30.51 -27.08
N HIS A 197 1.30 -30.69 -26.38
CA HIS A 197 -0.02 -30.21 -26.77
C HIS A 197 -0.58 -29.17 -25.79
N VAL A 198 -1.34 -28.24 -26.34
CA VAL A 198 -2.09 -27.21 -25.62
C VAL A 198 -3.52 -27.20 -26.17
N VAL A 199 -4.50 -27.06 -25.29
CA VAL A 199 -5.91 -26.92 -25.72
C VAL A 199 -6.21 -25.43 -25.94
N GLN A 200 -6.46 -25.08 -27.20
CA GLN A 200 -6.94 -23.77 -27.59
C GLN A 200 -8.46 -23.73 -27.47
N ILE A 201 -8.99 -22.73 -26.79
CA ILE A 201 -10.42 -22.45 -26.67
C ILE A 201 -10.69 -21.13 -27.37
N THR A 202 -11.57 -21.11 -28.37
CA THR A 202 -11.94 -19.88 -29.07
C THR A 202 -13.37 -19.46 -28.72
N THR A 203 -13.53 -18.18 -28.41
CA THR A 203 -14.80 -17.52 -28.05
C THR A 203 -15.22 -16.53 -29.14
N TYR A 204 -16.52 -16.21 -29.17
CA TYR A 204 -17.13 -15.40 -30.24
C TYR A 204 -17.35 -13.93 -29.85
N SER A 205 -17.28 -13.59 -28.56
CA SER A 205 -17.41 -12.21 -28.07
C SER A 205 -16.47 -11.91 -26.89
N LYS A 206 -16.08 -10.64 -26.75
CA LYS A 206 -15.27 -10.15 -25.62
C LYS A 206 -15.94 -10.33 -24.25
N ASP A 207 -17.26 -10.19 -24.17
CA ASP A 207 -18.01 -10.38 -22.91
C ASP A 207 -18.00 -11.84 -22.44
N GLU A 208 -18.14 -12.79 -23.36
CA GLU A 208 -18.02 -14.22 -23.08
C GLU A 208 -16.58 -14.59 -22.71
N ALA A 209 -15.61 -14.05 -23.46
CA ALA A 209 -14.19 -14.21 -23.17
C ALA A 209 -13.84 -13.75 -21.75
N TYR A 210 -14.34 -12.59 -21.34
CA TYR A 210 -14.15 -12.06 -19.99
C TYR A 210 -14.80 -12.95 -18.93
N THR A 211 -16.01 -13.48 -19.20
CA THR A 211 -16.71 -14.39 -18.27
C THR A 211 -15.97 -15.72 -18.11
N ILE A 212 -15.47 -16.29 -19.22
CA ILE A 212 -14.63 -17.50 -19.20
C ILE A 212 -13.31 -17.20 -18.48
N PHE A 213 -12.73 -16.03 -18.70
CA PHE A 213 -11.53 -15.60 -17.99
C PHE A 213 -11.75 -15.52 -16.47
N GLU A 214 -12.82 -14.88 -16.00
CA GLU A 214 -13.16 -14.80 -14.57
C GLU A 214 -13.30 -16.19 -13.93
N THR A 215 -13.94 -17.13 -14.63
CA THR A 215 -14.16 -18.49 -14.13
C THR A 215 -12.92 -19.39 -14.21
N THR A 216 -12.04 -19.19 -15.19
CA THR A 216 -10.83 -20.01 -15.40
C THR A 216 -9.64 -19.53 -14.55
N ASN A 217 -9.53 -18.22 -14.34
CA ASN A 217 -8.44 -17.59 -13.57
C ASN A 217 -8.43 -18.00 -12.07
N ASP A 218 -9.50 -18.61 -11.57
CA ASP A 218 -9.57 -19.13 -10.21
C ASP A 218 -8.60 -20.31 -9.96
N ARG A 219 -8.02 -20.90 -11.03
CA ARG A 219 -7.08 -22.03 -10.97
C ARG A 219 -5.60 -21.68 -11.28
N GLY A 220 -5.29 -20.44 -11.67
CA GLY A 220 -3.93 -19.99 -12.02
C GLY A 220 -3.35 -18.94 -11.06
N LEU A 221 -2.31 -18.22 -11.48
CA LEU A 221 -1.85 -16.99 -10.82
C LEU A 221 -2.99 -15.96 -10.86
N ARG A 222 -3.73 -15.82 -9.75
CA ARG A 222 -4.90 -14.94 -9.65
C ARG A 222 -4.55 -13.49 -10.01
N LEU A 223 -5.44 -12.83 -10.76
CA LEU A 223 -5.34 -11.38 -10.95
C LEU A 223 -5.56 -10.65 -9.62
N SER A 224 -4.91 -9.51 -9.45
CA SER A 224 -5.25 -8.62 -8.35
C SER A 224 -6.61 -7.96 -8.60
N GLN A 225 -7.32 -7.55 -7.55
CA GLN A 225 -8.60 -6.88 -7.73
C GLN A 225 -8.46 -5.57 -8.52
N THR A 226 -7.31 -4.89 -8.41
CA THR A 226 -6.98 -3.69 -9.19
C THR A 226 -6.83 -4.00 -10.68
N GLU A 227 -6.21 -5.13 -11.03
CA GLU A 227 -6.06 -5.58 -12.42
C GLU A 227 -7.43 -5.91 -13.03
N MET A 228 -8.30 -6.60 -12.29
CA MET A 228 -9.66 -6.89 -12.72
C MET A 228 -10.49 -5.61 -12.92
N LEU A 229 -10.38 -4.67 -11.98
CA LEU A 229 -11.04 -3.37 -12.06
C LEU A 229 -10.58 -2.58 -13.30
N LYS A 230 -9.27 -2.54 -13.56
CA LYS A 230 -8.70 -1.92 -14.77
C LYS A 230 -9.33 -2.49 -16.03
N GLY A 231 -9.34 -3.82 -16.14
CA GLY A 231 -9.91 -4.52 -17.30
C GLY A 231 -11.36 -4.12 -17.53
N TYR A 232 -12.17 -4.16 -16.47
CA TYR A 232 -13.56 -3.73 -16.53
C TYR A 232 -13.74 -2.30 -17.03
N VAL A 233 -13.09 -1.32 -16.39
CA VAL A 233 -13.27 0.10 -16.71
C VAL A 233 -12.78 0.43 -18.13
N LEU A 234 -11.69 -0.18 -18.60
CA LEU A 234 -11.18 0.04 -19.96
C LEU A 234 -12.08 -0.57 -21.04
N THR A 235 -12.70 -1.73 -20.77
CA THR A 235 -13.65 -2.36 -21.74
C THR A 235 -14.87 -1.51 -22.03
N LYS A 236 -15.22 -0.59 -21.12
CA LYS A 236 -16.36 0.33 -21.28
C LYS A 236 -16.03 1.61 -22.04
N ILE A 237 -14.77 1.80 -22.47
CA ILE A 237 -14.35 2.97 -23.27
C ILE A 237 -14.31 2.56 -24.75
N ASP A 238 -15.25 3.04 -25.56
CA ASP A 238 -15.39 2.61 -26.97
C ASP A 238 -14.23 3.07 -27.88
N ASN A 239 -13.75 4.31 -27.70
CA ASN A 239 -12.72 4.90 -28.56
C ASN A 239 -11.34 4.34 -28.22
N GLU A 240 -10.64 3.81 -29.23
CA GLU A 240 -9.33 3.16 -29.07
C GLU A 240 -8.24 4.10 -28.53
N LYS A 241 -8.17 5.34 -29.04
CA LYS A 241 -7.17 6.33 -28.58
C LYS A 241 -7.40 6.72 -27.13
N ASP A 242 -8.66 6.97 -26.76
CA ASP A 242 -9.03 7.30 -25.38
C ASP A 242 -8.73 6.14 -24.42
N ARG A 243 -8.95 4.90 -24.89
CA ARG A 243 -8.67 3.70 -24.13
C ARG A 243 -7.17 3.49 -23.93
N GLU A 244 -6.36 3.73 -24.96
CA GLU A 244 -4.90 3.67 -24.89
C GLU A 244 -4.34 4.73 -23.92
N GLU A 245 -4.83 5.97 -24.02
CA GLU A 245 -4.49 7.06 -23.11
C GLU A 245 -4.80 6.69 -21.64
N ALA A 246 -6.01 6.20 -21.39
CA ALA A 246 -6.46 5.76 -20.08
C ALA A 246 -5.63 4.57 -19.54
N ASN A 247 -5.27 3.61 -20.40
CA ASN A 247 -4.43 2.47 -20.05
C ASN A 247 -3.01 2.91 -19.63
N LYS A 248 -2.37 3.76 -20.44
CA LYS A 248 -1.04 4.32 -20.14
C LYS A 248 -1.06 5.11 -18.83
N PHE A 249 -2.07 5.96 -18.64
CA PHE A 249 -2.26 6.70 -17.41
C PHE A 249 -2.39 5.75 -16.20
N TRP A 250 -3.26 4.74 -16.30
CA TRP A 250 -3.50 3.78 -15.24
C TRP A 250 -2.22 3.04 -14.84
N LYS A 251 -1.48 2.48 -15.82
CA LYS A 251 -0.21 1.79 -15.57
C LYS A 251 0.76 2.68 -14.79
N ARG A 252 0.99 3.91 -15.25
CA ARG A 252 1.88 4.88 -14.59
C ARG A 252 1.43 5.20 -13.16
N ARG A 253 0.13 5.39 -12.94
CA ARG A 253 -0.40 5.75 -11.61
C ARG A 253 -0.32 4.58 -10.63
N ILE A 254 -0.62 3.36 -11.07
CA ILE A 254 -0.47 2.14 -10.27
C ILE A 254 0.97 1.92 -9.86
N GLN A 255 1.92 2.16 -10.76
CA GLN A 255 3.34 2.04 -10.45
C GLN A 255 3.73 2.95 -9.27
N LYS A 256 3.35 4.24 -9.31
CA LYS A 256 3.56 5.17 -8.20
C LYS A 256 2.90 4.73 -6.88
N LEU A 257 1.70 4.14 -6.95
CA LEU A 257 1.03 3.63 -5.76
C LEU A 257 1.78 2.42 -5.17
N LYS A 258 2.25 1.49 -6.01
CA LYS A 258 3.02 0.31 -5.59
C LYS A 258 4.35 0.67 -4.92
N GLU A 259 4.99 1.76 -5.35
CA GLU A 259 6.25 2.27 -4.78
C GLU A 259 6.15 2.70 -3.31
N LEU A 260 4.94 2.89 -2.76
CA LEU A 260 4.74 3.34 -1.37
C LEU A 260 5.25 2.32 -0.33
N ASP A 261 4.80 1.06 -0.36
CA ASP A 261 5.26 0.03 0.61
C ASP A 261 5.48 -1.36 0.01
N ASN A 262 5.50 -1.49 -1.33
CA ASN A 262 5.62 -2.74 -2.10
C ASN A 262 4.56 -3.82 -1.75
N LYS A 263 3.52 -3.51 -0.94
CA LYS A 263 2.53 -4.47 -0.43
C LYS A 263 1.10 -3.94 -0.59
N ASP A 264 0.45 -4.31 -1.69
CA ASP A 264 -0.99 -4.09 -1.95
C ASP A 264 -1.44 -2.63 -1.75
N SER A 265 -0.54 -1.67 -1.92
CA SER A 265 -0.79 -0.24 -1.66
C SER A 265 -1.78 0.36 -2.67
N ASP A 266 -1.78 -0.13 -3.91
CA ASP A 266 -2.80 0.16 -4.91
C ASP A 266 -4.19 -0.31 -4.44
N LEU A 267 -4.30 -1.54 -3.90
CA LEU A 267 -5.54 -2.05 -3.33
C LEU A 267 -6.01 -1.21 -2.15
N LYS A 268 -5.11 -0.87 -1.21
CA LYS A 268 -5.41 0.01 -0.07
C LYS A 268 -5.95 1.37 -0.53
N PHE A 269 -5.38 1.94 -1.59
CA PHE A 269 -5.88 3.17 -2.19
C PHE A 269 -7.32 3.02 -2.70
N PHE A 270 -7.60 2.03 -3.55
CA PHE A 270 -8.96 1.82 -4.07
C PHE A 270 -9.96 1.53 -2.95
N HIS A 271 -9.56 0.78 -1.92
CA HIS A 271 -10.39 0.57 -0.75
C HIS A 271 -10.71 1.88 -0.03
N ALA A 272 -9.71 2.73 0.20
CA ALA A 272 -9.91 4.01 0.87
C ALA A 272 -10.80 4.93 0.03
N TRP A 273 -10.50 5.08 -1.26
CA TRP A 273 -11.24 5.95 -2.17
C TRP A 273 -12.70 5.50 -2.34
N PHE A 274 -12.95 4.21 -2.59
CA PHE A 274 -14.31 3.73 -2.80
C PHE A 274 -15.15 3.74 -1.53
N ARG A 275 -14.55 3.45 -0.37
CA ARG A 275 -15.26 3.61 0.91
C ARG A 275 -15.61 5.07 1.18
N ALA A 276 -14.68 5.98 0.88
CA ALA A 276 -14.87 7.41 1.06
C ALA A 276 -16.02 7.95 0.23
N LYS A 277 -16.07 7.61 -1.07
CA LYS A 277 -16.99 8.24 -2.03
C LYS A 277 -18.29 7.48 -2.27
N TYR A 278 -18.28 6.15 -2.18
CA TYR A 278 -19.36 5.35 -2.73
C TYR A 278 -20.03 4.38 -1.74
N ALA A 279 -19.37 3.98 -0.65
CA ALA A 279 -19.97 3.04 0.30
C ALA A 279 -21.21 3.65 1.00
N GLN A 280 -22.33 2.93 1.01
CA GLN A 280 -23.59 3.36 1.63
C GLN A 280 -24.01 2.50 2.82
N THR A 281 -23.57 1.25 2.83
CA THR A 281 -23.91 0.25 3.85
C THR A 281 -22.65 -0.41 4.45
N ILE A 282 -22.75 -0.82 5.72
CA ILE A 282 -21.70 -1.55 6.45
C ILE A 282 -22.31 -2.79 7.12
N ARG A 283 -21.54 -3.87 7.19
CA ARG A 283 -22.00 -5.13 7.79
C ARG A 283 -22.28 -4.95 9.29
N ILE A 284 -23.39 -5.57 9.72
CA ILE A 284 -23.75 -5.67 11.14
C ILE A 284 -22.76 -6.61 11.85
N GLY A 285 -22.31 -6.23 13.05
CA GLY A 285 -21.32 -6.97 13.86
C GLY A 285 -21.82 -8.29 14.47
N LYS A 286 -22.77 -8.99 13.85
CA LYS A 286 -23.28 -10.29 14.30
C LYS A 286 -22.69 -11.44 13.47
N LYS A 287 -22.38 -12.57 14.13
CA LYS A 287 -21.92 -13.80 13.47
C LYS A 287 -22.94 -14.22 12.41
N GLY A 288 -22.48 -14.59 11.21
CA GLY A 288 -23.35 -14.94 10.08
C GLY A 288 -23.89 -13.76 9.26
N SER A 289 -23.65 -12.51 9.65
CA SER A 289 -24.08 -11.36 8.84
C SER A 289 -23.36 -11.31 7.49
N THR A 290 -24.08 -10.92 6.45
CA THR A 290 -23.54 -10.77 5.10
C THR A 290 -22.68 -9.51 4.96
N ASN A 291 -21.63 -9.60 4.15
CA ASN A 291 -20.82 -8.42 3.82
C ASN A 291 -21.67 -7.41 3.04
N LYS A 292 -21.48 -6.13 3.36
CA LYS A 292 -22.15 -4.98 2.72
C LYS A 292 -21.10 -4.12 2.01
N ASP A 293 -21.46 -2.94 1.49
CA ASP A 293 -20.56 -2.14 0.64
C ASP A 293 -19.16 -1.99 1.24
N PHE A 294 -19.08 -1.58 2.50
CA PHE A 294 -17.81 -1.30 3.16
C PHE A 294 -16.86 -2.52 3.23
N GLU A 295 -17.39 -3.72 3.48
CA GLU A 295 -16.64 -4.97 3.47
C GLU A 295 -16.39 -5.50 2.05
N ARG A 296 -17.42 -5.44 1.17
CA ARG A 296 -17.36 -5.91 -0.22
C ARG A 296 -16.32 -5.14 -1.03
N ILE A 297 -16.18 -3.84 -0.80
CA ILE A 297 -15.12 -3.02 -1.41
C ILE A 297 -13.72 -3.59 -1.12
N ALA A 298 -13.48 -4.19 0.05
CA ALA A 298 -12.17 -4.78 0.34
C ALA A 298 -12.00 -6.21 -0.15
N SER A 299 -13.08 -7.00 -0.17
CA SER A 299 -12.99 -8.41 -0.56
C SER A 299 -13.18 -8.66 -2.06
N GLU A 300 -13.91 -7.79 -2.75
CA GLU A 300 -14.34 -7.98 -4.14
C GLU A 300 -14.58 -6.62 -4.86
N SER A 301 -13.62 -5.69 -4.77
CA SER A 301 -13.76 -4.32 -5.30
C SER A 301 -14.22 -4.27 -6.76
N HIS A 302 -13.61 -5.05 -7.65
CA HIS A 302 -13.96 -5.09 -9.08
C HIS A 302 -15.44 -5.48 -9.30
N LYS A 303 -15.92 -6.53 -8.62
CA LYS A 303 -17.30 -7.00 -8.74
C LYS A 303 -18.26 -5.98 -8.14
N TRP A 304 -17.91 -5.41 -6.98
CA TRP A 304 -18.74 -4.39 -6.36
C TRP A 304 -18.86 -3.13 -7.22
N VAL A 305 -17.80 -2.71 -7.91
CA VAL A 305 -17.84 -1.60 -8.88
C VAL A 305 -18.78 -1.95 -10.03
N ARG A 306 -18.62 -3.11 -10.67
CA ARG A 306 -19.47 -3.57 -11.79
C ARG A 306 -20.96 -3.62 -11.42
N GLU A 307 -21.30 -3.99 -10.19
CA GLU A 307 -22.69 -4.04 -9.72
C GLU A 307 -23.27 -2.66 -9.36
N ASN A 308 -22.45 -1.60 -9.30
CA ASN A 308 -22.87 -0.28 -8.82
C ASN A 308 -22.44 0.89 -9.71
N ASP A 309 -21.76 0.64 -10.82
CA ASP A 309 -21.19 1.66 -11.71
C ASP A 309 -22.26 2.62 -12.28
N GLU A 310 -23.42 2.10 -12.67
CA GLU A 310 -24.54 2.92 -13.14
C GLU A 310 -25.04 3.90 -12.07
N LYS A 311 -25.02 3.47 -10.79
CA LYS A 311 -25.41 4.32 -9.64
C LYS A 311 -24.39 5.44 -9.39
N TRP A 312 -23.17 5.30 -9.91
CA TRP A 312 -22.11 6.31 -9.79
C TRP A 312 -22.03 7.22 -11.02
N GLY A 313 -22.96 7.07 -11.97
CA GLY A 313 -22.98 7.85 -13.20
C GLY A 313 -22.02 7.34 -14.28
N LEU A 314 -21.48 6.12 -14.15
CA LEU A 314 -20.64 5.48 -15.17
C LEU A 314 -21.53 4.76 -16.19
N LYS A 315 -22.18 5.53 -17.08
CA LYS A 315 -23.16 4.99 -18.04
C LYS A 315 -22.65 4.96 -19.47
N LYS A 316 -21.78 5.90 -19.85
CA LYS A 316 -21.27 6.06 -21.22
C LYS A 316 -19.76 5.98 -21.22
N SER A 317 -19.18 5.63 -22.37
CA SER A 317 -17.72 5.57 -22.59
C SER A 317 -16.96 6.79 -22.07
N ASN A 318 -17.46 8.01 -22.32
CA ASN A 318 -16.83 9.23 -21.80
C ASN A 318 -16.82 9.31 -20.26
N ASN A 319 -17.82 8.74 -19.56
CA ASN A 319 -17.83 8.72 -18.09
C ASN A 319 -16.73 7.82 -17.54
N PHE A 320 -16.47 6.67 -18.18
CA PHE A 320 -15.37 5.78 -17.80
C PHE A 320 -14.00 6.41 -18.09
N LYS A 321 -13.87 7.14 -19.21
CA LYS A 321 -12.67 7.95 -19.49
C LYS A 321 -12.42 8.99 -18.40
N GLU A 322 -13.42 9.79 -18.04
CA GLU A 322 -13.30 10.81 -16.99
C GLU A 322 -13.04 10.21 -15.60
N PHE A 323 -13.63 9.05 -15.31
CA PHE A 323 -13.37 8.32 -14.08
C PHE A 323 -11.87 7.99 -13.92
N ILE A 324 -11.20 7.57 -14.99
CA ILE A 324 -9.76 7.28 -14.97
C ILE A 324 -8.95 8.59 -14.97
N LEU A 325 -9.18 9.46 -15.95
CA LEU A 325 -8.28 10.59 -16.22
C LEU A 325 -8.49 11.78 -15.28
N LYS A 326 -9.65 11.88 -14.61
CA LYS A 326 -9.94 12.96 -13.65
C LYS A 326 -10.07 12.42 -12.23
N ASN A 327 -10.99 11.47 -12.00
CA ASN A 327 -11.32 11.08 -10.63
C ASN A 327 -10.21 10.25 -10.00
N PHE A 328 -9.78 9.19 -10.68
CA PHE A 328 -8.67 8.36 -10.23
C PHE A 328 -7.39 9.20 -10.11
N ASP A 329 -7.09 10.08 -11.07
CA ASP A 329 -5.96 11.01 -10.97
C ASP A 329 -5.99 11.87 -9.70
N LYS A 330 -7.09 12.61 -9.48
CA LYS A 330 -7.22 13.51 -8.33
C LYS A 330 -7.10 12.78 -7.00
N PHE A 331 -7.89 11.73 -6.80
CA PHE A 331 -7.92 11.03 -5.51
C PHE A 331 -6.65 10.22 -5.24
N SER A 332 -6.02 9.65 -6.27
CA SER A 332 -4.74 8.96 -6.09
C SER A 332 -3.59 9.93 -5.81
N GLN A 333 -3.62 11.15 -6.37
CA GLN A 333 -2.63 12.16 -6.04
C GLN A 333 -2.75 12.60 -4.59
N ILE A 334 -3.97 12.93 -4.14
CA ILE A 334 -4.20 13.26 -2.72
C ILE A 334 -3.75 12.11 -1.82
N TYR A 335 -4.07 10.87 -2.16
CA TYR A 335 -3.67 9.72 -1.36
C TYR A 335 -2.14 9.57 -1.26
N LEU A 336 -1.40 9.77 -2.35
CA LEU A 336 0.07 9.77 -2.35
C LEU A 336 0.62 10.88 -1.43
N ASP A 337 0.05 12.08 -1.50
CA ASP A 337 0.44 13.21 -0.66
C ASP A 337 0.18 12.88 0.82
N LEU A 338 -1.00 12.35 1.15
CA LEU A 338 -1.35 11.92 2.51
C LEU A 338 -0.42 10.83 3.05
N TRP A 339 0.00 9.90 2.21
CA TRP A 339 0.96 8.86 2.61
C TRP A 339 2.32 9.47 2.93
N ASN A 340 2.80 10.37 2.07
CA ASN A 340 4.05 11.09 2.31
C ASN A 340 4.01 11.91 3.61
N TYR A 341 2.89 12.58 3.91
CA TYR A 341 2.72 13.33 5.16
C TYR A 341 2.56 12.42 6.40
N ALA A 342 2.14 11.17 6.21
CA ALA A 342 2.05 10.18 7.29
C ALA A 342 3.44 9.63 7.66
N GLU A 343 4.33 9.46 6.69
CA GLU A 343 5.69 8.92 6.90
C GLU A 343 6.72 10.00 7.24
N ASN A 344 6.53 11.23 6.74
CA ASN A 344 7.48 12.33 6.91
C ASN A 344 6.81 13.49 7.63
N PHE A 345 7.38 13.91 8.76
CA PHE A 345 6.87 15.05 9.52
C PHE A 345 6.92 16.33 8.69
N ARG A 346 5.79 17.02 8.60
CA ARG A 346 5.67 18.37 8.01
C ARG A 346 4.77 19.20 8.89
N GLU A 347 5.25 20.37 9.31
CA GLU A 347 4.53 21.23 10.24
C GLU A 347 3.12 21.61 9.75
N GLU A 348 2.97 21.94 8.47
CA GLU A 348 1.68 22.27 7.84
C GLU A 348 0.66 21.12 7.86
N TYR A 349 1.14 19.87 7.95
CA TYR A 349 0.33 18.64 7.93
C TYR A 349 0.60 17.76 9.16
N GLU A 350 1.04 18.36 10.27
CA GLU A 350 1.58 17.65 11.45
C GLU A 350 0.60 16.64 12.03
N TYR A 351 -0.71 16.94 11.97
CA TYR A 351 -1.75 16.05 12.45
C TYR A 351 -1.81 14.72 11.70
N ILE A 352 -1.50 14.70 10.40
CA ILE A 352 -1.49 13.45 9.60
C ILE A 352 -0.43 12.49 10.15
N TYR A 353 0.76 13.02 10.42
CA TYR A 353 1.88 12.29 11.01
C TYR A 353 1.53 11.80 12.42
N TYR A 354 0.97 12.66 13.26
CA TYR A 354 0.54 12.29 14.62
C TYR A 354 -0.50 11.17 14.64
N ASN A 355 -1.44 11.19 13.71
CA ASN A 355 -2.48 10.16 13.57
C ASN A 355 -1.89 8.85 13.06
N ALA A 356 -0.95 8.90 12.12
CA ALA A 356 -0.23 7.75 11.59
C ALA A 356 0.64 7.06 12.65
N LEU A 357 1.35 7.83 13.48
CA LEU A 357 2.09 7.32 14.65
C LEU A 357 1.20 6.56 15.64
N ASN A 358 -0.09 6.92 15.71
CA ASN A 358 -1.07 6.22 16.53
C ASN A 358 -1.76 5.06 15.82
N HIS A 359 -1.29 4.71 14.62
CA HIS A 359 -1.82 3.67 13.73
C HIS A 359 -3.30 3.84 13.37
N PHE A 360 -3.74 5.09 13.19
CA PHE A 360 -5.12 5.38 12.79
C PHE A 360 -5.33 5.23 11.28
N THR A 361 -5.61 3.99 10.85
CA THR A 361 -5.68 3.63 9.42
C THR A 361 -6.88 4.18 8.65
N LEU A 362 -7.94 4.62 9.35
CA LEU A 362 -9.15 5.21 8.73
C LEU A 362 -9.00 6.69 8.38
N GLN A 363 -7.82 7.28 8.61
CA GLN A 363 -7.52 8.67 8.26
C GLN A 363 -7.72 8.94 6.76
N TYR A 364 -7.15 8.10 5.89
CA TYR A 364 -7.22 8.31 4.45
C TYR A 364 -8.66 8.35 3.91
N PRO A 365 -9.53 7.36 4.16
CA PRO A 365 -10.88 7.41 3.63
C PRO A 365 -11.73 8.55 4.24
N LEU A 366 -11.49 8.98 5.48
CA LEU A 366 -12.17 10.16 6.06
C LEU A 366 -11.80 11.44 5.32
N ILE A 367 -10.50 11.67 5.11
CA ILE A 367 -10.02 12.84 4.39
C ILE A 367 -10.57 12.83 2.96
N LEU A 368 -10.44 11.71 2.25
CA LEU A 368 -10.93 11.58 0.86
C LEU A 368 -12.45 11.77 0.76
N ALA A 369 -13.23 11.41 1.79
CA ALA A 369 -14.69 11.56 1.78
C ALA A 369 -15.09 13.04 1.70
N SER A 370 -14.38 13.89 2.43
CA SER A 370 -14.63 15.33 2.50
C SER A 370 -14.35 16.09 1.20
N ILE A 371 -13.55 15.51 0.29
CA ILE A 371 -13.04 16.21 -0.90
C ILE A 371 -14.00 16.07 -2.08
N LYS A 372 -14.36 17.21 -2.69
CA LYS A 372 -15.09 17.31 -3.95
C LYS A 372 -14.15 17.27 -5.14
N LEU A 373 -14.63 16.76 -6.28
CA LEU A 373 -13.90 16.82 -7.55
C LEU A 373 -13.64 18.26 -8.00
N THR A 374 -14.49 19.21 -7.63
CA THR A 374 -14.38 20.63 -7.99
C THR A 374 -13.57 21.46 -7.00
N ASP A 375 -13.17 20.91 -5.85
CA ASP A 375 -12.38 21.67 -4.87
C ASP A 375 -11.02 22.05 -5.47
N ASP A 376 -10.63 23.31 -5.29
CA ASP A 376 -9.29 23.81 -5.60
C ASP A 376 -8.25 23.30 -4.57
N LYS A 377 -6.97 23.60 -4.82
CA LYS A 377 -5.86 23.13 -3.98
C LYS A 377 -5.93 23.65 -2.54
N GLU A 378 -6.34 24.91 -2.34
CA GLU A 378 -6.38 25.53 -1.01
C GLU A 378 -7.55 24.97 -0.20
N THR A 379 -8.71 24.79 -0.84
CA THR A 379 -9.87 24.12 -0.24
C THR A 379 -9.49 22.70 0.18
N ILE A 380 -8.81 21.93 -0.68
CA ILE A 380 -8.35 20.57 -0.35
C ILE A 380 -7.41 20.59 0.85
N LYS A 381 -6.42 21.49 0.87
CA LYS A 381 -5.48 21.65 1.98
C LYS A 381 -6.21 21.89 3.30
N LYS A 382 -7.13 22.86 3.34
CA LYS A 382 -7.90 23.17 4.56
C LYS A 382 -8.77 22.01 5.02
N LYS A 383 -9.40 21.28 4.09
CA LYS A 383 -10.18 20.07 4.42
C LYS A 383 -9.30 18.96 5.01
N ILE A 384 -8.11 18.75 4.44
CA ILE A 384 -7.11 17.81 4.97
C ILE A 384 -6.75 18.20 6.41
N GLN A 385 -6.45 19.48 6.66
CA GLN A 385 -6.09 19.98 7.99
C GLN A 385 -7.23 19.84 9.00
N ILE A 386 -8.47 20.20 8.64
CA ILE A 386 -9.65 20.07 9.51
C ILE A 386 -9.87 18.61 9.93
N ILE A 387 -9.91 17.69 8.96
CA ILE A 387 -10.18 16.27 9.25
C ILE A 387 -9.03 15.65 10.04
N SER A 388 -7.77 15.94 9.69
CA SER A 388 -6.63 15.40 10.44
C SER A 388 -6.54 15.96 11.86
N ALA A 389 -6.85 17.25 12.07
CA ALA A 389 -6.96 17.86 13.39
C ALA A 389 -8.08 17.26 14.23
N TYR A 390 -9.25 17.00 13.63
CA TYR A 390 -10.34 16.28 14.30
C TYR A 390 -9.92 14.88 14.76
N ILE A 391 -9.25 14.12 13.89
CA ILE A 391 -8.75 12.78 14.24
C ILE A 391 -7.72 12.87 15.38
N ASP A 392 -6.85 13.89 15.37
CA ASP A 392 -5.88 14.14 16.44
C ASP A 392 -6.57 14.39 17.80
N ILE A 393 -7.64 15.21 17.82
CA ILE A 393 -8.49 15.44 19.00
C ILE A 393 -9.11 14.13 19.49
N LEU A 394 -9.75 13.38 18.58
CA LEU A 394 -10.41 12.11 18.87
C LEU A 394 -9.43 11.11 19.49
N ILE A 395 -8.23 10.97 18.91
CA ILE A 395 -7.19 10.07 19.40
C ILE A 395 -6.75 10.47 20.81
N ALA A 396 -6.45 11.75 21.04
CA ALA A 396 -5.97 12.23 22.33
C ALA A 396 -7.00 12.07 23.44
N ARG A 397 -8.27 12.43 23.18
CA ARG A 397 -9.38 12.27 24.12
C ARG A 397 -9.63 10.78 24.45
N ARG A 398 -9.56 9.89 23.45
CA ARG A 398 -9.66 8.43 23.69
C ARG A 398 -8.47 7.89 24.46
N ILE A 399 -7.24 8.38 24.22
CA ILE A 399 -6.07 8.01 25.03
C ILE A 399 -6.30 8.40 26.49
N ALA A 400 -6.72 9.64 26.75
CA ALA A 400 -7.02 10.13 28.10
C ALA A 400 -8.09 9.25 28.79
N LYS A 401 -9.17 8.93 28.08
CA LYS A 401 -10.25 8.05 28.57
C LYS A 401 -9.90 6.57 28.61
N ARG A 402 -8.70 6.18 28.15
CA ARG A 402 -8.25 4.77 27.99
C ARG A 402 -9.16 3.94 27.08
N ARG A 403 -9.83 4.56 26.11
CA ARG A 403 -10.64 3.87 25.09
C ARG A 403 -9.75 3.31 23.98
N THR A 404 -10.10 2.14 23.47
CA THR A 404 -9.33 1.50 22.38
C THR A 404 -9.43 2.30 21.08
N LEU A 405 -8.34 2.26 20.28
CA LEU A 405 -8.27 2.79 18.91
C LEU A 405 -8.31 1.66 17.86
N ALA A 406 -8.56 0.42 18.30
CA ALA A 406 -8.61 -0.73 17.39
C ALA A 406 -9.65 -0.50 16.29
N TYR A 407 -9.30 -0.83 15.06
CA TYR A 407 -10.15 -0.65 13.88
C TYR A 407 -11.59 -1.16 14.09
N SER A 408 -11.75 -2.34 14.68
CA SER A 408 -13.05 -2.95 14.97
C SER A 408 -13.96 -2.10 15.87
N SER A 409 -13.38 -1.30 16.76
CA SER A 409 -14.09 -0.46 17.72
C SER A 409 -14.54 0.90 17.15
N ILE A 410 -13.88 1.37 16.09
CA ILE A 410 -14.13 2.71 15.52
C ILE A 410 -14.73 2.67 14.12
N LYS A 411 -14.66 1.53 13.41
CA LYS A 411 -15.05 1.44 12.00
C LYS A 411 -16.47 1.93 11.73
N TYR A 412 -17.42 1.65 12.62
CA TYR A 412 -18.83 2.03 12.43
C TYR A 412 -19.03 3.54 12.59
N THR A 413 -18.45 4.12 13.65
CA THR A 413 -18.46 5.57 13.88
C THR A 413 -17.80 6.32 12.73
N MET A 414 -16.63 5.86 12.28
CA MET A 414 -15.91 6.50 11.17
C MET A 414 -16.63 6.31 9.83
N PHE A 415 -17.31 5.18 9.62
CA PHE A 415 -18.14 4.96 8.44
C PHE A 415 -19.33 5.91 8.37
N ASN A 416 -20.03 6.13 9.48
CA ASN A 416 -21.12 7.09 9.50
C ASN A 416 -20.59 8.52 9.29
N LEU A 417 -19.48 8.87 9.95
CA LEU A 417 -18.84 10.16 9.75
C LEU A 417 -18.44 10.38 8.28
N MET A 418 -17.84 9.39 7.62
CA MET A 418 -17.52 9.45 6.19
C MET A 418 -18.73 9.79 5.32
N LYS A 419 -19.92 9.28 5.67
CA LYS A 419 -21.16 9.57 4.93
C LYS A 419 -21.65 10.99 5.19
N GLU A 420 -21.60 11.43 6.45
CA GLU A 420 -22.07 12.75 6.88
C GLU A 420 -21.21 13.88 6.29
N ILE A 421 -19.90 13.69 6.22
CA ILE A 421 -18.96 14.71 5.71
C ILE A 421 -18.77 14.68 4.19
N ARG A 422 -19.38 13.70 3.51
CA ARG A 422 -19.10 13.43 2.10
C ARG A 422 -19.48 14.62 1.24
N ASP A 423 -18.53 15.14 0.49
CA ASP A 423 -18.75 16.27 -0.43
C ASP A 423 -19.41 17.48 0.24
N LEU A 424 -19.14 17.75 1.53
CA LEU A 424 -19.53 19.02 2.13
C LEU A 424 -18.67 20.17 1.58
N SER A 425 -19.20 21.40 1.56
CA SER A 425 -18.35 22.59 1.39
C SER A 425 -17.39 22.74 2.58
N LEU A 426 -16.37 23.59 2.44
CA LEU A 426 -15.39 23.81 3.52
C LEU A 426 -16.05 24.29 4.83
N ILE A 427 -17.04 25.20 4.72
CA ILE A 427 -17.74 25.77 5.87
C ILE A 427 -18.65 24.73 6.53
N GLU A 428 -19.45 24.00 5.72
CA GLU A 428 -20.30 22.92 6.22
C GLU A 428 -19.49 21.82 6.89
N LEU A 429 -18.33 21.47 6.33
CA LEU A 429 -17.40 20.50 6.89
C LEU A 429 -16.91 20.93 8.28
N ALA A 430 -16.45 22.18 8.42
CA ALA A 430 -15.99 22.71 9.69
C ALA A 430 -17.10 22.68 10.75
N ALA A 431 -18.32 23.08 10.37
CA ALA A 431 -19.48 23.08 11.26
C ALA A 431 -19.84 21.65 11.73
N GLU A 432 -19.92 20.69 10.81
CA GLU A 432 -20.23 19.30 11.16
C GLU A 432 -19.13 18.70 12.05
N ILE A 433 -17.85 18.99 11.78
CA ILE A 433 -16.73 18.51 12.59
C ILE A 433 -16.74 19.11 13.99
N ASN A 434 -16.99 20.41 14.14
CA ASN A 434 -17.12 21.04 15.46
C ASN A 434 -18.25 20.40 16.26
N LYS A 435 -19.42 20.20 15.63
CA LYS A 435 -20.54 19.48 16.25
C LYS A 435 -20.13 18.09 16.73
N LYS A 436 -19.39 17.32 15.92
CA LYS A 436 -18.89 16.00 16.32
C LYS A 436 -17.91 16.05 17.49
N ILE A 437 -17.13 17.13 17.62
CA ILE A 437 -16.21 17.33 18.76
C ILE A 437 -16.99 17.66 20.03
N ASP A 438 -18.04 18.46 19.92
CA ASP A 438 -18.91 18.86 21.04
C ASP A 438 -19.73 17.68 21.56
N ASP A 439 -20.18 16.79 20.66
CA ASP A 439 -20.92 15.57 20.99
C ASP A 439 -20.04 14.47 21.62
N MET A 440 -18.71 14.64 21.70
CA MET A 440 -17.83 13.62 22.32
C MET A 440 -17.99 13.60 23.84
N GLU A 441 -18.25 12.43 24.40
CA GLU A 441 -18.22 12.21 25.85
C GLU A 441 -16.81 12.31 26.43
N GLU A 442 -15.78 12.00 25.64
CA GLU A 442 -14.39 12.00 26.10
C GLU A 442 -13.83 13.43 26.22
N ASN A 443 -13.23 13.72 27.37
CA ASN A 443 -12.51 14.97 27.63
C ASN A 443 -11.16 14.68 28.32
N PHE A 444 -10.48 15.71 28.81
CA PHE A 444 -9.19 15.58 29.50
C PHE A 444 -9.28 15.47 31.03
N ASP A 445 -10.48 15.36 31.62
CA ASP A 445 -10.64 15.18 33.07
C ASP A 445 -9.89 13.93 33.57
N ASP A 446 -9.94 12.84 32.80
CA ASP A 446 -9.28 11.57 33.14
C ASP A 446 -7.74 11.66 33.16
N ILE A 447 -7.14 12.73 32.61
CA ILE A 447 -5.68 12.98 32.74
C ILE A 447 -5.28 13.07 34.21
N LEU A 448 -6.13 13.59 35.10
CA LEU A 448 -5.85 13.72 36.53
C LEU A 448 -5.50 12.38 37.18
N ASN A 449 -6.05 11.28 36.66
CA ASN A 449 -5.80 9.92 37.13
C ASN A 449 -5.05 9.06 36.10
N PHE A 450 -4.54 9.66 35.02
CA PHE A 450 -3.82 8.95 33.97
C PHE A 450 -2.39 8.61 34.43
N SER A 451 -1.98 7.37 34.16
CA SER A 451 -0.72 6.83 34.64
C SER A 451 -0.07 5.88 33.63
N LEU A 452 1.25 5.74 33.75
CA LEU A 452 2.07 4.78 33.05
C LEU A 452 1.72 3.36 33.49
N ARG A 453 1.61 2.48 32.51
CA ARG A 453 1.38 1.04 32.65
C ARG A 453 2.13 0.34 31.52
N ASN A 454 2.46 -0.93 31.71
CA ASN A 454 3.19 -1.71 30.69
C ASN A 454 2.52 -1.70 29.31
N ARG A 455 1.18 -1.70 29.25
CA ARG A 455 0.41 -1.74 27.99
C ARG A 455 0.21 -0.38 27.31
N ASN A 456 0.51 0.75 27.97
CA ASN A 456 0.28 2.09 27.42
C ASN A 456 1.55 2.94 27.32
N LYS A 457 2.74 2.37 27.52
CA LYS A 457 4.03 3.08 27.49
C LYS A 457 4.19 3.98 26.26
N PHE A 458 3.83 3.49 25.07
CA PHE A 458 3.86 4.28 23.85
C PHE A 458 2.94 5.51 23.91
N LYS A 459 1.71 5.35 24.44
CA LYS A 459 0.73 6.44 24.55
C LYS A 459 1.19 7.50 25.56
N VAL A 460 1.79 7.08 26.67
CA VAL A 460 2.39 7.99 27.66
C VAL A 460 3.54 8.76 27.06
N ARG A 461 4.48 8.07 26.39
CA ARG A 461 5.58 8.73 25.67
C ARG A 461 5.06 9.71 24.62
N TYR A 462 4.04 9.33 23.86
CA TYR A 462 3.41 10.19 22.86
C TYR A 462 2.81 11.47 23.45
N LEU A 463 2.06 11.36 24.56
CA LEU A 463 1.52 12.54 25.25
C LEU A 463 2.64 13.45 25.76
N LEU A 464 3.66 12.89 26.41
CA LEU A 464 4.81 13.67 26.88
C LEU A 464 5.56 14.34 25.72
N ALA A 465 5.76 13.65 24.60
CA ALA A 465 6.37 14.23 23.40
C ALA A 465 5.55 15.41 22.86
N ARG A 466 4.22 15.27 22.77
CA ARG A 466 3.33 16.35 22.33
C ARG A 466 3.34 17.54 23.28
N ILE A 467 3.33 17.29 24.59
CA ILE A 467 3.43 18.32 25.63
C ILE A 467 4.76 19.06 25.51
N THR A 468 5.88 18.35 25.50
CA THR A 468 7.22 18.94 25.41
C THR A 468 7.39 19.75 24.11
N TYR A 469 7.04 19.15 22.97
CA TYR A 469 7.14 19.81 21.66
C TYR A 469 6.29 21.08 21.59
N CYS A 470 5.03 21.04 22.08
CA CYS A 470 4.15 22.21 22.11
C CYS A 470 4.77 23.36 22.90
N ILE A 471 5.27 23.08 24.11
CA ILE A 471 5.86 24.11 24.98
C ILE A 471 7.07 24.77 24.29
N GLU A 472 7.93 23.97 23.66
CA GLU A 472 9.10 24.50 22.97
C GLU A 472 8.74 25.31 21.73
N LYS A 473 7.81 24.80 20.90
CA LYS A 473 7.29 25.49 19.71
C LYS A 473 6.69 26.86 20.08
N GLU A 474 5.82 26.90 21.07
CA GLU A 474 5.12 28.11 21.51
C GLU A 474 6.04 29.16 22.17
N THR A 475 7.20 28.72 22.66
CA THR A 475 8.19 29.61 23.28
C THR A 475 9.32 30.01 22.33
N GLY A 476 9.24 29.60 21.05
CA GLY A 476 10.22 29.91 20.01
C GLY A 476 11.52 29.12 20.11
N LEU A 477 11.54 28.03 20.89
CA LEU A 477 12.69 27.14 20.97
C LEU A 477 12.71 26.21 19.75
N LYS A 478 13.90 26.01 19.17
CA LYS A 478 14.08 25.04 18.10
C LYS A 478 13.84 23.65 18.67
N SER A 479 12.83 22.97 18.16
CA SER A 479 12.43 21.63 18.61
C SER A 479 12.05 20.78 17.41
N ASN A 480 12.38 19.49 17.46
CA ASN A 480 11.96 18.52 16.46
C ASN A 480 11.15 17.42 17.15
N PHE A 481 9.87 17.31 16.80
CA PHE A 481 8.99 16.30 17.37
C PHE A 481 9.50 14.87 17.12
N GLU A 482 10.13 14.62 15.98
CA GLU A 482 10.60 13.29 15.60
C GLU A 482 11.67 12.76 16.56
N ASP A 483 12.51 13.64 17.11
CA ASP A 483 13.56 13.26 18.06
C ASP A 483 12.96 12.67 19.35
N TYR A 484 11.81 13.19 19.79
CA TYR A 484 11.11 12.71 20.99
C TYR A 484 10.48 11.32 20.83
N ILE A 485 10.15 10.90 19.60
CA ILE A 485 9.50 9.61 19.32
C ILE A 485 10.47 8.57 18.75
N SER A 486 11.52 9.01 18.05
CA SER A 486 12.49 8.13 17.41
C SER A 486 13.33 7.34 18.42
N TYR A 487 13.61 6.09 18.07
CA TYR A 487 14.62 5.25 18.72
C TYR A 487 15.92 5.14 17.92
N LYS A 488 15.98 5.77 16.73
CA LYS A 488 17.09 5.65 15.79
C LYS A 488 18.16 6.74 15.98
N ILE A 489 17.91 7.72 16.83
CA ILE A 489 18.87 8.79 17.15
C ILE A 489 19.92 8.30 18.16
N LYS A 490 21.09 8.97 18.20
CA LYS A 490 22.24 8.58 19.02
C LYS A 490 21.91 8.45 20.51
N ASP A 491 21.11 9.37 21.05
CA ASP A 491 20.68 9.40 22.44
C ASP A 491 19.15 9.56 22.50
N PRO A 492 18.40 8.44 22.39
CA PRO A 492 16.95 8.48 22.28
C PRO A 492 16.30 8.95 23.59
N PHE A 493 15.14 9.58 23.48
CA PHE A 493 14.38 10.00 24.65
C PHE A 493 13.62 8.83 25.30
N GLU A 494 13.68 8.76 26.63
CA GLU A 494 13.00 7.78 27.48
C GLU A 494 12.14 8.48 28.54
N ILE A 495 11.15 7.76 29.05
CA ILE A 495 10.31 8.25 30.15
C ILE A 495 11.17 8.27 31.41
N GLU A 496 11.37 9.45 31.97
CA GLU A 496 11.99 9.68 33.28
C GLU A 496 10.93 9.80 34.35
N HIS A 497 11.17 9.21 35.52
CA HIS A 497 10.35 9.39 36.70
C HIS A 497 10.99 10.43 37.62
N ILE A 498 10.24 11.48 37.99
CA ILE A 498 10.76 12.52 38.89
C ILE A 498 11.16 11.91 40.24
N TRP A 499 10.42 10.92 40.74
CA TRP A 499 10.86 10.10 41.87
C TRP A 499 11.64 8.88 41.43
N ALA A 500 12.84 8.70 41.98
CA ALA A 500 13.57 7.44 41.90
C ALA A 500 12.75 6.28 42.51
N ASN A 501 12.87 5.07 41.98
CA ASN A 501 12.16 3.89 42.49
C ASN A 501 12.77 3.39 43.82
N LYS A 502 12.53 4.15 44.90
CA LYS A 502 13.08 3.96 46.25
C LYS A 502 12.05 4.40 47.28
N TYR A 503 11.07 3.55 47.54
CA TYR A 503 9.96 3.84 48.46
C TYR A 503 10.44 4.29 49.85
N GLU A 504 11.58 3.78 50.32
CA GLU A 504 12.14 4.12 51.63
C GLU A 504 12.40 5.62 51.81
N ARG A 505 12.59 6.37 50.72
CA ARG A 505 12.80 7.82 50.73
C ARG A 505 11.51 8.64 50.86
N TYR A 506 10.34 8.00 50.73
CA TYR A 506 9.04 8.67 50.64
C TYR A 506 8.01 8.10 51.64
N LYS A 507 8.46 7.42 52.70
CA LYS A 507 7.60 6.86 53.75
C LYS A 507 6.76 7.91 54.50
N ASP A 508 7.22 9.15 54.52
CA ASP A 508 6.48 10.26 55.15
C ASP A 508 5.32 10.76 54.28
N ASP A 509 5.36 10.51 52.97
CA ASP A 509 4.36 10.99 52.00
C ASP A 509 3.36 9.88 51.58
N PHE A 510 3.72 8.60 51.78
CA PHE A 510 2.93 7.44 51.33
C PHE A 510 2.80 6.37 52.40
N SER A 511 1.62 5.77 52.48
CA SER A 511 1.27 4.79 53.52
C SER A 511 1.91 3.42 53.27
N ASN A 512 2.16 3.08 52.00
CA ASN A 512 2.75 1.81 51.57
C ASN A 512 3.41 1.94 50.18
N GLU A 513 4.25 0.96 49.83
CA GLU A 513 4.99 0.94 48.56
C GLU A 513 4.08 0.93 47.32
N ARG A 514 2.93 0.25 47.41
CA ARG A 514 1.97 0.21 46.30
C ARG A 514 1.36 1.58 46.02
N GLU A 515 0.99 2.34 47.06
CA GLU A 515 0.50 3.72 46.91
C GLU A 515 1.56 4.60 46.24
N PHE A 516 2.82 4.44 46.65
CA PHE A 516 3.96 5.14 46.04
C PHE A 516 4.13 4.79 44.56
N GLU A 517 4.11 3.52 44.17
CA GLU A 517 4.20 3.09 42.78
C GLU A 517 3.05 3.66 41.92
N GLU A 518 1.81 3.57 42.42
CA GLU A 518 0.62 4.08 41.73
C GLU A 518 0.69 5.60 41.51
N TYR A 519 1.24 6.36 42.48
CA TYR A 519 1.43 7.80 42.36
C TYR A 519 2.62 8.16 41.46
N ARG A 520 3.75 7.45 41.61
CA ARG A 520 4.97 7.66 40.84
C ARG A 520 4.73 7.51 39.35
N ASP A 521 3.86 6.59 38.94
CA ASP A 521 3.50 6.37 37.54
C ASP A 521 2.48 7.37 36.99
N ARG A 522 1.91 8.28 37.79
CA ARG A 522 1.00 9.33 37.28
C ARG A 522 1.72 10.25 36.29
N LEU A 523 1.01 10.67 35.24
CA LEU A 523 1.60 11.42 34.12
C LEU A 523 2.38 12.67 34.58
N GLY A 524 1.85 13.43 35.53
CA GLY A 524 2.51 14.61 36.11
C GLY A 524 3.85 14.33 36.80
N GLY A 525 4.11 13.10 37.22
CA GLY A 525 5.39 12.64 37.78
C GLY A 525 6.41 12.19 36.72
N LEU A 526 6.07 12.28 35.43
CA LEU A 526 6.87 11.79 34.32
C LEU A 526 7.42 12.93 33.47
N LEU A 527 8.60 12.70 32.91
CA LEU A 527 9.25 13.56 31.92
C LEU A 527 9.69 12.71 30.73
N LEU A 528 10.06 13.37 29.63
CA LEU A 528 10.68 12.72 28.49
C LEU A 528 12.08 13.30 28.33
N LEU A 529 13.12 12.52 28.66
CA LEU A 529 14.51 12.97 28.73
C LEU A 529 15.45 12.02 27.97
N PRO A 530 16.65 12.48 27.56
CA PRO A 530 17.61 11.61 26.88
C PRO A 530 17.99 10.39 27.73
N LYS A 531 18.22 9.25 27.08
CA LYS A 531 18.60 8.00 27.74
C LYS A 531 19.85 8.17 28.60
N SER A 532 20.85 8.93 28.12
CA SER A 532 22.06 9.24 28.88
C SER A 532 21.75 9.93 30.22
N PHE A 533 20.79 10.86 30.24
CA PHE A 533 20.35 11.54 31.46
C PHE A 533 19.78 10.52 32.46
N ASN A 534 18.87 9.65 32.01
CA ASN A 534 18.23 8.66 32.88
C ASN A 534 19.24 7.65 33.44
N GLN A 535 20.27 7.30 32.66
CA GLN A 535 21.36 6.44 33.11
C GLN A 535 22.20 7.08 34.22
N SER A 536 22.49 8.37 34.10
CA SER A 536 23.29 9.12 35.07
C SER A 536 22.53 9.44 36.34
N TYR A 537 21.30 9.97 36.22
CA TYR A 537 20.61 10.63 37.33
C TYR A 537 19.31 9.96 37.76
N GLY A 538 18.74 9.01 37.00
CA GLY A 538 17.38 8.50 37.24
C GLY A 538 17.16 7.85 38.63
N LYS A 539 18.24 7.41 39.30
CA LYS A 539 18.20 6.80 40.64
C LYS A 539 18.40 7.80 41.78
N ASP A 540 18.72 9.05 41.46
CA ASP A 540 19.08 10.07 42.44
C ASP A 540 17.85 10.69 43.10
N PRO A 541 17.99 11.23 44.33
CA PRO A 541 16.97 12.06 44.96
C PRO A 541 16.58 13.26 44.08
N TYR A 542 15.31 13.67 44.15
CA TYR A 542 14.80 14.81 43.37
C TYR A 542 15.66 16.08 43.46
N LYS A 543 16.14 16.40 44.66
CA LYS A 543 16.96 17.60 44.92
C LYS A 543 18.22 17.63 44.06
N ASP A 544 18.85 16.47 43.85
CA ASP A 544 20.06 16.34 43.05
C ASP A 544 19.72 16.42 41.56
N LYS A 545 18.62 15.78 41.14
CA LYS A 545 18.12 15.84 39.76
C LYS A 545 17.67 17.23 39.33
N LEU A 546 17.11 18.03 40.25
CA LEU A 546 16.53 19.34 39.97
C LEU A 546 17.53 20.31 39.30
N VAL A 547 18.78 20.30 39.77
CA VAL A 547 19.84 21.15 39.18
C VAL A 547 20.13 20.73 37.74
N HIS A 548 20.13 19.42 37.48
CA HIS A 548 20.38 18.86 36.15
C HIS A 548 19.18 18.99 35.21
N TYR A 549 17.94 19.04 35.71
CA TYR A 549 16.75 19.32 34.89
C TYR A 549 16.80 20.71 34.23
N PHE A 550 17.55 21.66 34.80
CA PHE A 550 17.65 23.01 34.24
C PHE A 550 18.33 23.05 32.85
N SER A 551 19.17 22.05 32.54
CA SER A 551 19.84 21.91 31.24
C SER A 551 19.07 21.08 30.22
N GLN A 552 17.89 20.57 30.58
CA GLN A 552 17.06 19.72 29.73
C GLN A 552 15.98 20.54 29.00
N ASN A 553 15.01 19.85 28.36
CA ASN A 553 13.88 20.49 27.69
C ASN A 553 13.06 21.39 28.63
N LEU A 554 12.29 22.31 28.04
CA LEU A 554 11.62 23.36 28.81
C LEU A 554 10.62 22.83 29.84
N LEU A 555 10.03 21.65 29.59
CA LEU A 555 9.13 20.99 30.53
C LEU A 555 9.85 20.51 31.80
N ALA A 556 11.04 19.92 31.66
CA ALA A 556 11.89 19.55 32.81
C ALA A 556 12.46 20.80 33.49
N LYS A 557 12.96 21.75 32.70
CA LYS A 557 13.50 23.03 33.18
C LYS A 557 12.49 23.80 34.04
N SER A 558 11.20 23.73 33.72
CA SER A 558 10.11 24.39 34.46
C SER A 558 9.95 23.96 35.92
N LEU A 559 10.58 22.85 36.35
CA LEU A 559 10.64 22.45 37.75
C LEU A 559 11.53 23.37 38.59
N HIS A 560 12.56 23.98 37.98
CA HIS A 560 13.55 24.80 38.66
C HIS A 560 13.12 26.28 38.70
N GLU A 561 13.33 26.96 39.83
CA GLU A 561 12.93 28.37 40.07
C GLU A 561 13.48 29.34 39.02
N ARG A 562 14.78 29.21 38.69
CA ARG A 562 15.44 29.96 37.61
C ARG A 562 14.77 29.89 36.24
N CYS A 563 13.88 28.91 35.97
CA CYS A 563 13.13 28.89 34.70
C CYS A 563 12.18 30.08 34.56
N TYR A 564 11.73 30.63 35.70
CA TYR A 564 10.81 31.76 35.79
C TYR A 564 11.55 33.10 35.87
N GLU A 565 12.88 33.07 35.96
CA GLU A 565 13.73 34.25 35.92
C GLU A 565 14.17 34.52 34.48
N ARG A 566 14.00 35.76 34.01
CA ARG A 566 14.55 36.22 32.71
C ARG A 566 14.21 35.32 31.51
N ASN A 567 13.02 34.70 31.51
CA ASN A 567 12.54 33.84 30.43
C ASN A 567 11.22 34.37 29.84
N PRO A 568 11.25 35.51 29.11
CA PRO A 568 10.06 36.26 28.74
C PRO A 568 9.12 35.49 27.80
N SER A 569 9.62 34.66 26.88
CA SER A 569 8.78 33.88 25.97
C SER A 569 7.98 32.82 26.72
N PHE A 570 8.62 32.09 27.63
CA PHE A 570 7.95 31.13 28.52
C PHE A 570 6.91 31.80 29.42
N LEU A 571 7.27 32.91 30.06
CA LEU A 571 6.34 33.65 30.93
C LEU A 571 5.13 34.20 30.14
N LYS A 572 5.34 34.65 28.89
CA LYS A 572 4.27 35.08 28.00
C LYS A 572 3.34 33.91 27.63
N PHE A 573 3.89 32.75 27.27
CA PHE A 573 3.12 31.54 26.98
C PHE A 573 2.29 31.11 28.18
N LYS A 574 2.92 31.02 29.36
CA LYS A 574 2.28 30.68 30.64
C LYS A 574 1.11 31.61 30.94
N ASN A 575 1.33 32.93 30.88
CA ASN A 575 0.34 33.92 31.32
C ASN A 575 -0.79 34.12 30.30
N ARG A 576 -0.48 34.18 28.99
CA ARG A 576 -1.48 34.38 27.93
C ARG A 576 -2.50 33.24 27.87
N ASN A 577 -2.05 32.02 28.12
CA ASN A 577 -2.87 30.81 28.02
C ASN A 577 -3.35 30.30 29.38
N ALA A 578 -3.10 31.04 30.46
CA ALA A 578 -3.45 30.68 31.84
C ALA A 578 -3.00 29.25 32.25
N ILE A 579 -1.82 28.82 31.76
CA ILE A 579 -1.27 27.49 32.06
C ILE A 579 -0.56 27.55 33.43
N PRO A 580 -0.91 26.70 34.41
CA PRO A 580 -0.49 26.86 35.80
C PRO A 580 0.92 26.29 36.07
N PHE A 581 1.92 26.73 35.31
CA PHE A 581 3.31 26.39 35.58
C PHE A 581 3.77 26.95 36.93
N LYS A 582 4.43 26.11 37.72
CA LYS A 582 5.00 26.45 39.02
C LYS A 582 6.37 25.78 39.18
N ALA A 583 7.31 26.47 39.81
CA ALA A 583 8.55 25.86 40.27
C ALA A 583 8.27 24.91 41.45
N HIS A 584 9.07 23.86 41.56
CA HIS A 584 8.93 22.85 42.60
C HIS A 584 10.30 22.64 43.27
N PRO A 585 10.69 23.47 44.28
CA PRO A 585 11.99 23.33 44.95
C PRO A 585 12.14 22.02 45.71
N GLN A 586 11.00 21.46 46.14
CA GLN A 586 10.81 20.09 46.58
C GLN A 586 9.76 19.42 45.70
N PHE A 587 9.68 18.10 45.74
CA PHE A 587 8.68 17.36 44.97
C PHE A 587 7.97 16.34 45.86
N LYS A 588 6.88 16.78 46.49
CA LYS A 588 6.02 15.97 47.36
C LYS A 588 4.75 15.55 46.61
N LYS A 589 3.89 14.79 47.29
CA LYS A 589 2.61 14.30 46.75
C LYS A 589 1.75 15.41 46.13
N ASP A 590 1.61 16.54 46.83
CA ASP A 590 0.85 17.71 46.35
C ASP A 590 1.45 18.35 45.09
N ASP A 591 2.78 18.35 44.95
CA ASP A 591 3.48 18.86 43.77
C ASP A 591 3.16 18.01 42.53
N LEU A 592 3.08 16.69 42.70
CA LEU A 592 2.67 15.79 41.63
C LEU A 592 1.23 16.06 41.19
N ASP A 593 0.32 16.29 42.13
CA ASP A 593 -1.09 16.59 41.82
C ASP A 593 -1.27 17.94 41.14
N ILE A 594 -0.47 18.95 41.52
CA ILE A 594 -0.36 20.22 40.81
C ILE A 594 0.10 19.97 39.36
N ARG A 595 1.09 19.09 39.15
CA ARG A 595 1.56 18.76 37.79
C ARG A 595 0.56 17.95 36.98
N GLN A 596 -0.24 17.08 37.58
CA GLN A 596 -1.36 16.44 36.88
C GLN A 596 -2.34 17.47 36.33
N LYS A 597 -2.69 18.49 37.13
CA LYS A 597 -3.54 19.60 36.69
C LYS A 597 -2.88 20.44 35.59
N LEU A 598 -1.57 20.69 35.71
CA LEU A 598 -0.78 21.36 34.66
C LEU A 598 -0.84 20.59 33.34
N TYR A 599 -0.59 19.28 33.36
CA TYR A 599 -0.56 18.46 32.15
C TYR A 599 -1.94 18.34 31.52
N ARG A 600 -3.00 18.21 32.32
CA ARG A 600 -4.38 18.32 31.84
C ARG A 600 -4.60 19.65 31.10
N LYS A 601 -4.19 20.78 31.67
CA LYS A 601 -4.36 22.11 31.05
C LYS A 601 -3.57 22.25 29.76
N ILE A 602 -2.37 21.69 29.68
CA ILE A 602 -1.59 21.66 28.44
C ILE A 602 -2.27 20.77 27.39
N CYS A 603 -2.83 19.61 27.79
CA CYS A 603 -3.63 18.80 26.87
C CYS A 603 -4.85 19.58 26.35
N GLU A 604 -5.60 20.27 27.21
CA GLU A 604 -6.73 21.11 26.80
C GLU A 604 -6.29 22.19 25.79
N TYR A 605 -5.10 22.78 25.96
CA TYR A 605 -4.53 23.74 25.02
C TYR A 605 -4.12 23.12 23.68
N ILE A 606 -3.36 22.02 23.69
CA ILE A 606 -2.90 21.32 22.48
C ILE A 606 -4.09 20.83 21.67
N TRP A 607 -5.11 20.31 22.36
CA TRP A 607 -6.29 19.72 21.75
C TRP A 607 -7.56 20.55 21.81
N ASP A 608 -7.39 21.88 21.78
CA ASP A 608 -8.48 22.84 21.73
C ASP A 608 -9.26 22.73 20.41
N PRO A 609 -10.60 22.58 20.43
CA PRO A 609 -11.44 22.53 19.23
C PRO A 609 -11.38 23.80 18.37
N SER A 610 -11.11 24.97 18.95
CA SER A 610 -11.06 26.26 18.23
C SER A 610 -10.01 26.28 17.11
N ARG A 611 -9.10 25.30 17.06
CA ARG A 611 -8.14 25.19 15.95
C ARG A 611 -8.81 24.88 14.62
N ILE A 612 -9.98 24.24 14.62
CA ILE A 612 -10.78 24.03 13.41
C ILE A 612 -11.18 25.38 12.81
N ASP A 613 -11.67 26.29 13.66
CA ASP A 613 -12.06 27.64 13.25
C ASP A 613 -10.85 28.47 12.80
N LYS A 614 -9.69 28.29 13.44
CA LYS A 614 -8.44 28.93 13.02
C LYS A 614 -8.02 28.50 11.62
N ILE A 615 -8.09 27.20 11.30
CA ILE A 615 -7.79 26.69 9.95
C ILE A 615 -8.76 27.27 8.91
N LEU A 616 -10.03 27.43 9.27
CA LEU A 616 -11.03 28.04 8.39
C LEU A 616 -10.76 29.53 8.14
N ALA A 617 -10.34 30.26 9.18
CA ALA A 617 -10.11 31.70 9.15
C ALA A 617 -8.75 32.11 8.55
N ASP A 618 -7.77 31.21 8.54
CA ASP A 618 -6.45 31.45 7.95
C ASP A 618 -6.61 31.74 6.45
N LYS A 619 -6.03 32.85 5.96
CA LYS A 619 -6.33 33.36 4.62
C LYS A 619 -5.46 32.72 3.54
#